data_AF-A0A2A5IDV0-F1
#
_entry.id   AF-A0A2A5IDV0-F1
#
_cell.length_a   1.000
_cell.length_b   1.000
_cell.length_c   1.000
_cell.angle_alpha   90.00
_cell.angle_beta   90.00
_cell.angle_gamma   90.00
#
_symmetry.space_group_name_H-M   'P 1'
#
loop_
_entity.id
_entity.type
_entity.pdbx_description
1 polymer ?
#
loop_
_entity_poly.entity_id
_entity_poly.type
_entity_poly.pdbx_seq_one_letter_code
_entity_poly.pdbx_strand_id
1 'polypeptide(L)' 'MPNKITVKLEQLNKTLDSLSSETGITIERLQRIISDPGDSRLIELVKIAIVLNTTIEELI' A
#
# COMPACT_ATOMS: atom_id res chain seq x y z
N MET A 1 -6.53 9.93 11.34
CA MET A 1 -6.48 8.46 11.48
C MET A 1 -5.23 7.98 10.75
N PRO A 2 -4.45 7.04 11.30
CA PRO A 2 -3.27 6.51 10.61
C PRO A 2 -3.69 5.82 9.29
N ASN A 3 -2.89 5.97 8.23
CA ASN A 3 -3.17 5.32 6.95
C ASN A 3 -3.10 3.78 7.10
N LYS A 4 -4.10 3.07 6.57
CA LYS A 4 -4.23 1.61 6.74
C LYS A 4 -3.07 0.82 6.11
N ILE A 5 -2.48 1.31 5.02
CA ILE A 5 -1.28 0.73 4.38
C ILE A 5 -0.09 0.82 5.33
N THR A 6 0.15 1.98 5.95
CA THR A 6 1.26 2.15 6.90
C THR A 6 1.10 1.25 8.12
N VAL A 7 -0.12 1.13 8.65
CA VAL A 7 -0.42 0.22 9.77
C VAL A 7 -0.13 -1.23 9.40
N LYS A 8 -0.55 -1.68 8.20
CA LYS A 8 -0.28 -3.04 7.73
C LYS A 8 1.21 -3.29 7.50
N LEU A 9 1.96 -2.29 7.01
CA LEU A 9 3.42 -2.38 6.87
C LEU A 9 4.10 -2.62 8.22
N GLU A 10 3.72 -1.86 9.25
CA GLU A 10 4.24 -2.02 10.61
C GLU A 10 3.89 -3.40 11.19
N GLN A 11 2.65 -3.85 11.05
CA GLN A 11 2.20 -5.18 11.52
C GLN A 11 2.97 -6.33 10.88
N LEU A 12 3.37 -6.17 9.61
CA LEU A 12 4.10 -7.17 8.85
C LEU A 12 5.62 -7.01 8.92
N ASN A 13 6.13 -6.03 9.69
CA ASN A 13 7.54 -5.64 9.69
C ASN A 13 8.11 -5.41 8.26
N LYS A 14 7.29 -4.86 7.38
CA LYS A 14 7.66 -4.51 5.99
C LYS A 14 7.94 -3.01 5.88
N THR A 15 8.78 -2.64 4.92
CA THR A 15 9.08 -1.24 4.62
C THR A 15 8.38 -0.80 3.33
N LEU A 16 8.36 0.52 3.11
CA LEU A 16 7.86 1.06 1.86
C LEU A 16 8.73 0.62 0.66
N ASP A 17 10.04 0.45 0.87
CA ASP A 17 10.98 -0.11 -0.11
C ASP A 17 10.64 -1.56 -0.47
N SER A 18 10.35 -2.42 0.52
CA SER A 18 9.95 -3.80 0.23
C SER A 18 8.63 -3.84 -0.54
N LEU A 19 7.66 -3.01 -0.15
CA LEU A 19 6.39 -2.90 -0.87
C LEU A 19 6.60 -2.42 -2.31
N SER A 20 7.49 -1.45 -2.54
CA SER A 20 7.82 -0.96 -3.88
C SER A 20 8.41 -2.07 -4.75
N SER A 21 9.36 -2.83 -4.21
CA SER A 21 10.01 -3.95 -4.89
C SER A 21 9.02 -5.05 -5.27
N GLU A 22 8.13 -5.44 -4.35
CA GLU A 22 7.18 -6.55 -4.54
C GLU A 22 5.99 -6.18 -5.43
N THR A 23 5.51 -4.93 -5.38
CA THR A 23 4.36 -4.47 -6.19
C THR A 23 4.78 -3.96 -7.58
N GLY A 24 6.04 -3.57 -7.73
CA GLY A 24 6.55 -2.82 -8.88
C GLY A 24 6.01 -1.39 -8.97
N ILE A 25 5.44 -0.86 -7.88
CA ILE A 25 4.99 0.54 -7.77
C ILE A 25 6.14 1.36 -7.21
N THR A 26 6.41 2.54 -7.76
CA THR A 26 7.49 3.39 -7.25
C THR A 26 7.17 3.90 -5.85
N ILE A 27 8.21 4.13 -5.03
CA ILE A 27 8.07 4.70 -3.69
C ILE A 27 7.28 6.03 -3.72
N GLU A 28 7.58 6.91 -4.69
CA GLU A 28 6.85 8.18 -4.85
C GLU A 28 5.35 7.95 -5.08
N ARG A 29 4.99 6.97 -5.92
CA ARG A 29 3.58 6.64 -6.18
C ARG A 29 2.92 6.02 -4.94
N LEU A 30 3.60 5.15 -4.21
CA LEU A 30 3.11 4.62 -2.94
C LEU A 30 2.86 5.72 -1.91
N GLN A 31 3.76 6.71 -1.81
CA GLN A 31 3.59 7.86 -0.91
C GLN A 31 2.36 8.70 -1.28
N ARG A 32 2.10 8.90 -2.58
CA ARG A 32 0.87 9.58 -3.04
C ARG A 32 -0.38 8.79 -2.66
N ILE A 33 -0.39 7.47 -2.88
CA ILE A 33 -1.51 6.60 -2.49
C ILE A 33 -1.73 6.62 -0.97
N ILE A 34 -0.66 6.66 -0.17
CA ILE A 34 -0.75 6.76 1.29
C ILE A 34 -1.28 8.13 1.73
N SER A 35 -0.92 9.19 1.03
CA SER A 35 -1.37 10.55 1.34
C SER A 35 -2.81 10.80 0.89
N ASP A 36 -3.20 10.21 -0.23
CA ASP A 36 -4.53 10.27 -0.82
C ASP A 36 -4.90 8.94 -1.51
N PRO A 37 -5.60 8.02 -0.79
CA PRO A 37 -6.06 6.77 -1.37
C PRO A 37 -7.02 6.94 -2.56
N GLY A 38 -7.68 8.09 -2.68
CA GLY A 38 -8.60 8.39 -3.79
C GLY A 38 -7.91 8.55 -5.15
N ASP A 39 -6.61 8.88 -5.16
CA ASP A 39 -5.80 8.99 -6.37
C ASP A 39 -5.28 7.62 -6.87
N SER A 40 -5.54 6.53 -6.12
CA SER A 40 -5.07 5.19 -6.48
C SER A 40 -5.88 4.55 -7.60
N ARG A 41 -5.21 3.78 -8.46
CA ARG A 41 -5.88 2.91 -9.44
C ARG A 41 -6.22 1.59 -8.79
N LEU A 42 -7.33 0.96 -9.20
CA LEU A 42 -7.74 -0.34 -8.68
C LEU A 42 -6.62 -1.40 -8.77
N ILE A 43 -5.85 -1.40 -9.87
CA ILE A 43 -4.72 -2.33 -10.04
C ILE A 43 -3.59 -2.09 -9.03
N GLU A 44 -3.37 -0.84 -8.61
CA GLU A 44 -2.37 -0.50 -7.59
C GLU A 44 -2.84 -1.01 -6.22
N LEU A 45 -4.11 -0.80 -5.88
CA LEU A 45 -4.72 -1.32 -4.66
C LEU A 45 -4.69 -2.85 -4.62
N VAL A 46 -4.99 -3.53 -5.72
CA VAL A 46 -4.90 -5.01 -5.82
C VAL A 46 -3.49 -5.48 -5.52
N LYS A 47 -2.48 -4.88 -6.15
CA LYS A 47 -1.07 -5.24 -5.95
C LYS A 47 -0.64 -5.05 -4.49
N ILE A 48 -1.00 -3.91 -3.89
CA ILE A 48 -0.70 -3.60 -2.50
C ILE A 48 -1.40 -4.61 -1.58
N ALA A 49 -2.68 -4.89 -1.82
CA ALA A 49 -3.47 -5.83 -1.02
C ALA A 49 -2.89 -7.25 -1.03
N ILE A 50 -2.42 -7.72 -2.20
CA ILE A 50 -1.75 -9.02 -2.33
C ILE A 50 -0.47 -9.06 -1.50
N VAL A 51 0.42 -8.07 -1.65
CA VAL A 51 1.71 -8.04 -0.95
C VAL A 51 1.53 -7.90 0.57
N LEU A 52 0.50 -7.19 1.01
CA LEU A 52 0.16 -7.01 2.41
C LEU A 52 -0.79 -8.08 2.95
N ASN A 53 -1.09 -9.13 2.18
CA ASN A 53 -1.97 -10.23 2.56
C ASN A 53 -3.29 -9.76 3.19
N THR A 54 -3.98 -8.84 2.53
CA THR A 54 -5.17 -8.15 3.02
C THR A 54 -6.15 -7.89 1.86
N THR A 55 -7.34 -7.35 2.14
CA THR A 55 -8.29 -6.97 1.08
C THR A 55 -8.17 -5.49 0.72
N ILE A 56 -8.69 -5.10 -0.45
CA ILE A 56 -8.76 -3.69 -0.85
C ILE A 56 -9.60 -2.88 0.14
N GLU A 57 -10.71 -3.44 0.63
CA GLU A 57 -11.60 -2.80 1.62
C GLU A 57 -10.86 -2.49 2.94
N GLU A 58 -9.87 -3.30 3.30
CA GLU A 58 -9.00 -3.05 4.45
C GLU A 58 -7.93 -1.98 4.19
N LEU A 59 -7.72 -1.51 2.96
CA LEU A 59 -6.73 -0.48 2.61
C LEU A 59 -7.32 0.93 2.46
N ILE A 60 -8.61 1.05 2.14
CA ILE A 60 -9.36 2.32 1.95
C ILE A 60 -10.17 2.69 3.18
#